data_AF-A0A8H4UB63-F1
#
_entry.id   AF-A0A8H4UB63-F1
#
_cell.length_a   1.000
_cell.length_b   1.000
_cell.length_c   1.000
_cell.angle_alpha   90.00
_cell.angle_beta   90.00
_cell.angle_gamma   90.00
#
_symmetry.space_group_name_H-M   'P 1'
#
loop_
_entity.id
_entity.type
_entity.pdbx_description
1 polymer ?
#
loop_
_entity_poly.entity_id
_entity_poly.type
_entity_poly.pdbx_seq_one_letter_code
_entity_poly.pdbx_strand_id
1 'polypeptide(L)'
;MLIARAHGWNERRVTGLRDYGRGTRALQLQSDWAAIVGQARDYMILFEQVCFKHKWLRWVASCPYTSGMVLLMVNNLHDLRYAEFQKDSERINKALLWFNEVKKEMSSKEVDVVEDICHEVIQTMKRRRAGGIAMRNGTDWSAGFLNCSGPY
;
A
#
# COMPACT_ATOMS: atom_id res chain seq x y z
N MET A 1 -1.66 -18.65 -11.57
CA MET A 1 -2.13 -17.33 -11.10
C MET A 1 -0.96 -16.56 -10.50
N LEU A 2 -0.69 -15.32 -10.94
CA LEU A 2 0.51 -14.58 -10.48
C LEU A 2 0.46 -14.25 -8.97
N ILE A 3 -0.75 -14.10 -8.41
CA ILE A 3 -0.98 -14.01 -6.96
C ILE A 3 -0.44 -15.24 -6.19
N ALA A 4 -0.49 -16.44 -6.78
CA ALA A 4 0.08 -17.63 -6.14
C ALA A 4 1.62 -17.61 -6.11
N ARG A 5 2.28 -16.87 -7.02
CA ARG A 5 3.73 -16.60 -6.94
C ARG A 5 4.05 -15.47 -5.95
N ALA A 6 3.13 -14.51 -5.78
CA ALA A 6 3.20 -13.49 -4.75
C ALA A 6 2.95 -14.03 -3.33
N HIS A 7 2.24 -15.16 -3.21
CA HIS A 7 1.95 -15.87 -1.96
C HIS A 7 3.18 -16.32 -1.17
N GLY A 8 4.37 -16.32 -1.77
CA GLY A 8 5.62 -16.52 -1.04
C GLY A 8 6.01 -15.30 -0.21
N TRP A 9 5.11 -14.77 0.62
CA TRP A 9 5.42 -13.75 1.63
C TRP A 9 6.18 -14.42 2.78
N ASN A 10 7.49 -14.62 2.58
CA ASN A 10 8.36 -15.02 3.68
C ASN A 10 8.77 -13.78 4.49
N GLU A 11 9.25 -14.02 5.72
CA GLU A 11 9.73 -12.98 6.64
C GLU A 11 10.70 -12.01 5.96
N ARG A 12 11.58 -12.51 5.09
CA ARG A 12 12.54 -11.72 4.32
C ARG A 12 11.87 -10.68 3.40
N ARG A 13 10.76 -11.03 2.74
CA ARG A 13 10.00 -10.13 1.86
C ARG A 13 9.22 -9.08 2.64
N VAL A 14 8.64 -9.47 3.78
CA VAL A 14 7.92 -8.56 4.67
C VAL A 14 8.88 -7.53 5.29
N THR A 15 10.03 -7.98 5.80
CA THR A 15 11.07 -7.11 6.35
C THR A 15 11.65 -6.18 5.29
N GLY A 16 11.91 -6.67 4.07
CA GLY A 16 12.36 -5.83 2.97
C GLY A 16 11.38 -4.72 2.59
N LEU A 17 10.06 -4.97 2.72
CA LEU A 17 9.05 -3.95 2.50
C LEU A 17 9.06 -2.87 3.59
N ARG A 18 9.24 -3.29 4.85
CA ARG A 18 9.38 -2.40 6.00
C ARG A 18 10.60 -1.48 5.85
N ASP A 19 11.73 -2.04 5.45
CA ASP A 19 12.97 -1.32 5.22
C ASP A 19 12.82 -0.29 4.08
N TYR A 20 12.17 -0.68 2.98
CA TYR A 20 11.85 0.28 1.91
C TYR A 20 10.89 1.39 2.38
N GLY A 21 9.88 1.04 3.18
CA GLY A 21 8.99 1.99 3.84
C GLY A 21 9.76 3.01 4.67
N ARG A 22 10.78 2.57 5.41
CA ARG A 22 11.68 3.43 6.20
C ARG A 22 12.71 4.19 5.36
N GLY A 23 12.86 3.85 4.09
CA GLY A 23 13.84 4.44 3.18
C GLY A 23 15.26 3.89 3.35
N THR A 24 15.42 2.75 4.03
CA THR A 24 16.74 2.16 4.32
C THR A 24 17.22 1.21 3.22
N ARG A 25 16.36 0.83 2.26
CA ARG A 25 16.71 -0.06 1.14
C ARG A 25 15.88 0.25 -0.09
N ALA A 26 16.44 0.17 -1.30
CA ALA A 26 15.68 0.30 -2.55
C ALA A 26 14.85 -0.96 -2.85
N LEU A 27 13.61 -0.76 -3.31
CA LEU A 27 12.71 -1.85 -3.70
C LEU A 27 13.02 -2.32 -5.13
N GLN A 28 13.34 -3.60 -5.29
CA GLN A 28 13.49 -4.22 -6.62
C GLN A 28 12.16 -4.83 -7.06
N LEU A 29 11.52 -4.19 -8.05
CA LEU A 29 10.29 -4.69 -8.66
C LEU A 29 10.59 -5.68 -9.79
N GLN A 30 9.70 -6.65 -9.97
CA GLN A 30 9.79 -7.63 -11.06
C GLN A 30 9.32 -7.01 -12.38
N SER A 31 9.77 -7.55 -13.53
CA SER A 31 9.38 -7.06 -14.87
C SER A 31 7.87 -6.97 -15.08
N ASP A 32 7.12 -7.88 -14.45
CA ASP A 32 5.67 -8.02 -14.64
C ASP A 32 4.86 -7.28 -13.56
N TRP A 33 5.49 -6.34 -12.84
CA TRP A 33 4.89 -5.68 -11.67
C TRP A 33 3.51 -5.07 -11.94
N ALA A 34 3.36 -4.34 -13.05
CA ALA A 34 2.08 -3.71 -13.40
C ALA A 34 0.95 -4.74 -13.59
N ALA A 35 1.24 -5.89 -14.20
CA ALA A 35 0.28 -6.97 -14.37
C ALA A 35 -0.07 -7.65 -13.04
N ILE A 36 0.92 -7.81 -12.15
CA ILE A 36 0.71 -8.37 -10.80
C ILE A 36 -0.19 -7.45 -9.97
N VAL A 37 0.07 -6.14 -9.99
CA VAL A 37 -0.74 -5.12 -9.29
C VAL A 37 -2.15 -5.04 -9.87
N GLY A 38 -2.29 -5.12 -11.19
CA GLY A 38 -3.60 -5.20 -11.86
C GLY A 38 -4.42 -6.40 -11.37
N GLN A 39 -3.84 -7.61 -11.39
CA GLN A 39 -4.51 -8.81 -10.91
C GLN A 39 -4.84 -8.74 -9.41
N ALA A 40 -3.97 -8.15 -8.59
CA ALA A 40 -4.25 -7.90 -7.18
C ALA A 40 -5.48 -7.01 -6.98
N ARG A 41 -5.58 -5.94 -7.77
CA ARG A 41 -6.72 -5.01 -7.71
C ARG A 41 -8.02 -5.69 -8.10
N ASP A 42 -8.05 -6.40 -9.22
CA ASP A 42 -9.26 -7.10 -9.70
C ASP A 42 -9.74 -8.12 -8.67
N TYR A 43 -8.79 -8.82 -8.06
CA TYR A 43 -9.08 -9.83 -7.06
C TYR A 43 -9.62 -9.22 -5.74
N MET A 44 -9.07 -8.09 -5.29
CA MET A 44 -9.60 -7.36 -4.13
C MET A 44 -11.01 -6.82 -4.39
N ILE A 45 -11.30 -6.34 -5.60
CA ILE A 45 -12.65 -5.89 -5.99
C ILE A 45 -13.65 -7.04 -5.91
N LEU A 46 -13.29 -8.19 -6.49
CA LEU A 46 -14.11 -9.40 -6.38
C LEU A 46 -14.34 -9.79 -4.92
N PHE A 47 -13.30 -9.69 -4.09
CA PHE A 47 -13.41 -10.06 -2.69
C PHE A 47 -14.32 -9.15 -1.87
N GLU A 48 -14.24 -7.84 -2.09
CA GLU A 48 -15.16 -6.87 -1.45
C GLU A 48 -16.63 -7.21 -1.75
N GLN A 49 -16.94 -7.75 -2.93
CA GLN A 49 -18.31 -8.09 -3.30
C GLN A 49 -18.82 -9.39 -2.67
N VAL A 50 -17.92 -10.37 -2.45
CA VAL A 50 -18.29 -11.75 -2.10
C VAL A 50 -18.07 -12.08 -0.62
N CYS A 51 -16.94 -11.66 -0.03
CA CYS A 51 -16.52 -12.14 1.29
C CYS A 51 -17.18 -11.47 2.48
N PHE A 52 -17.65 -10.23 2.34
CA PHE A 52 -18.36 -9.56 3.44
C PHE A 52 -19.67 -10.29 3.80
N LYS A 53 -20.22 -11.10 2.88
CA LYS A 53 -21.52 -11.78 3.05
C LYS A 53 -21.42 -13.19 3.66
N HIS A 54 -20.27 -13.87 3.57
CA HIS A 54 -20.18 -15.29 3.94
C HIS A 54 -18.93 -15.60 4.79
N LYS A 55 -19.13 -16.06 6.03
CA LYS A 55 -18.04 -16.31 7.00
C LYS A 55 -17.04 -17.39 6.54
N TRP A 56 -17.50 -18.48 5.91
CA TRP A 56 -16.62 -19.57 5.46
C TRP A 56 -15.66 -19.13 4.34
N LEU A 57 -16.09 -18.18 3.50
CA LEU A 57 -15.29 -17.62 2.43
C LEU A 57 -14.14 -16.76 2.98
N ARG A 58 -14.27 -16.18 4.18
CA ARG A 58 -13.19 -15.38 4.81
C ARG A 58 -11.90 -16.18 5.01
N TRP A 59 -12.02 -17.45 5.36
CA TRP A 59 -10.88 -18.35 5.56
C TRP A 59 -10.15 -18.67 4.24
N VAL A 60 -10.91 -18.95 3.19
CA VAL A 60 -10.35 -19.22 1.85
C VAL A 60 -9.73 -17.97 1.23
N ALA A 61 -10.27 -16.81 1.60
CA ALA A 61 -9.91 -15.50 1.07
C ALA A 61 -8.71 -14.84 1.73
N SER A 62 -8.38 -15.23 2.97
CA SER A 62 -7.47 -14.46 3.82
C SER A 62 -6.10 -14.27 3.21
N CYS A 63 -5.45 -15.36 2.82
CA CYS A 63 -4.13 -15.31 2.21
C CYS A 63 -4.13 -14.46 0.92
N PRO A 64 -5.02 -14.70 -0.07
CA PRO A 64 -4.92 -13.99 -1.34
C PRO A 64 -5.43 -12.54 -1.27
N TYR A 65 -6.36 -12.25 -0.36
CA TYR A 65 -6.79 -10.87 -0.08
C TYR A 65 -5.69 -10.06 0.62
N THR A 66 -5.04 -10.64 1.63
CA THR A 66 -3.89 -10.00 2.32
C THR A 66 -2.73 -9.80 1.35
N SER A 67 -2.46 -10.78 0.48
CA SER A 67 -1.44 -10.65 -0.57
C SER A 67 -1.74 -9.49 -1.53
N GLY A 68 -3.00 -9.34 -1.94
CA GLY A 68 -3.44 -8.22 -2.78
C GLY A 68 -3.24 -6.88 -2.10
N MET A 69 -3.65 -6.77 -0.83
CA MET A 69 -3.45 -5.57 -0.01
C MET A 69 -1.98 -5.16 0.03
N VAL A 70 -1.08 -6.10 0.31
CA VAL A 70 0.35 -5.78 0.38
C VAL A 70 0.90 -5.34 -0.98
N LEU A 71 0.51 -5.98 -2.09
CA LEU A 71 0.91 -5.56 -3.44
C LEU A 71 0.49 -4.12 -3.76
N LEU A 72 -0.73 -3.73 -3.40
CA LEU A 72 -1.19 -2.35 -3.59
C LEU A 72 -0.39 -1.36 -2.71
N MET A 73 -0.07 -1.72 -1.46
CA MET A 73 0.77 -0.89 -0.59
C MET A 73 2.16 -0.68 -1.19
N VAL A 74 2.79 -1.76 -1.66
CA VAL A 74 4.10 -1.71 -2.33
C VAL A 74 4.05 -0.77 -3.54
N ASN A 75 3.00 -0.89 -4.36
CA ASN A 75 2.85 -0.11 -5.57
C ASN A 75 2.72 1.39 -5.27
N ASN A 76 1.85 1.74 -4.32
CA ASN A 76 1.65 3.12 -3.92
C ASN A 76 2.87 3.71 -3.19
N LEU A 77 3.66 2.89 -2.50
CA LEU A 77 4.91 3.32 -1.88
C LEU A 77 6.00 3.58 -2.95
N HIS A 78 5.99 2.80 -4.02
CA HIS A 78 6.90 2.95 -5.16
C HIS A 78 6.58 4.15 -6.05
N ASP A 79 5.30 4.36 -6.36
CA ASP A 79 4.84 5.49 -7.17
C ASP A 79 3.78 6.31 -6.43
N LEU A 80 4.23 7.38 -5.78
CA LEU A 80 3.38 8.31 -5.03
C LEU A 80 2.45 9.14 -5.92
N ARG A 81 2.70 9.17 -7.24
CA ARG A 81 1.92 9.93 -8.23
C ARG A 81 1.03 9.03 -9.08
N TYR A 82 0.99 7.74 -8.74
CA TYR A 82 0.18 6.77 -9.44
C TYR A 82 -1.29 7.20 -9.50
N ALA A 83 -1.90 7.14 -10.68
CA ALA A 83 -3.23 7.68 -10.94
C ALA A 83 -4.32 7.06 -10.04
N GLU A 84 -4.17 5.77 -9.71
CA GLU A 84 -5.14 5.04 -8.88
C GLU A 84 -4.76 5.03 -7.39
N PHE A 85 -3.74 5.80 -6.96
CA PHE A 85 -3.24 5.82 -5.57
C PHE A 85 -4.38 5.95 -4.54
N GLN A 86 -5.33 6.85 -4.79
CA GLN A 86 -6.42 7.12 -3.85
C GLN A 86 -7.35 5.91 -3.72
N LYS A 87 -7.76 5.34 -4.85
CA LYS A 87 -8.63 4.16 -4.92
C LYS A 87 -7.95 2.92 -4.34
N ASP A 88 -6.65 2.75 -4.56
CA ASP A 88 -5.86 1.68 -3.97
C ASP A 88 -5.71 1.89 -2.46
N SER A 89 -5.53 3.13 -1.99
CA SER A 89 -5.47 3.46 -0.56
C SER A 89 -6.79 3.16 0.17
N GLU A 90 -7.93 3.42 -0.45
CA GLU A 90 -9.24 3.07 0.09
C GLU A 90 -9.43 1.55 0.23
N ARG A 91 -9.04 0.79 -0.80
CA ARG A 91 -9.05 -0.68 -0.77
C ARG A 91 -8.15 -1.24 0.32
N ILE A 92 -6.93 -0.69 0.44
CA ILE A 92 -5.99 -1.07 1.50
C ILE A 92 -6.61 -0.82 2.89
N ASN A 93 -7.24 0.33 3.13
CA ASN A 93 -7.87 0.62 4.42
C ASN A 93 -9.02 -0.36 4.72
N LYS A 94 -9.88 -0.67 3.74
CA LYS A 94 -10.95 -1.67 3.90
C LYS A 94 -10.39 -3.06 4.19
N ALA A 95 -9.29 -3.43 3.52
CA ALA A 95 -8.64 -4.71 3.73
C ALA A 95 -8.04 -4.84 5.13
N LEU A 96 -7.46 -3.76 5.68
CA LEU A 96 -6.99 -3.73 7.06
C LEU A 96 -8.11 -3.86 8.08
N LEU A 97 -9.20 -3.10 7.91
CA LEU A 97 -10.36 -3.22 8.79
C LEU A 97 -10.90 -4.64 8.80
N TRP A 98 -10.99 -5.28 7.62
CA TRP A 98 -11.38 -6.68 7.50
C TRP A 98 -10.37 -7.62 8.18
N PHE A 99 -9.07 -7.41 7.97
CA PHE A 99 -8.01 -8.23 8.57
C PHE A 99 -8.07 -8.18 10.10
N ASN A 100 -8.33 -7.01 10.68
CA ASN A 100 -8.48 -6.82 12.12
C ASN A 100 -9.71 -7.53 12.70
N GLU A 101 -10.80 -7.59 11.95
CA GLU A 101 -11.98 -8.35 12.36
C GLU A 101 -11.73 -9.87 12.28
N VAL A 102 -11.07 -10.33 11.23
CA VAL A 102 -10.73 -11.75 11.06
C VAL A 102 -9.70 -12.21 12.09
N LYS A 103 -8.74 -11.35 12.44
CA LYS A 103 -7.76 -11.61 13.50
C LYS A 103 -8.40 -11.92 14.85
N LYS A 104 -9.50 -11.24 15.20
CA LYS A 104 -10.26 -11.52 16.43
C LYS A 104 -10.82 -12.95 16.43
N GLU A 105 -11.04 -13.54 15.25
CA GLU A 105 -11.52 -14.92 15.07
C GLU A 105 -10.37 -15.95 15.01
N MET A 106 -9.12 -15.54 14.74
CA MET A 106 -7.99 -16.42 14.40
C MET A 106 -6.74 -16.28 15.30
N SER A 107 -6.81 -15.59 16.44
CA SER A 107 -5.68 -15.09 17.25
C SER A 107 -4.34 -15.85 17.08
N SER A 108 -3.40 -15.23 16.34
CA SER A 108 -2.02 -15.71 16.15
C SER A 108 -1.05 -14.51 16.18
N LYS A 109 0.13 -14.70 16.76
CA LYS A 109 1.17 -13.65 16.90
C LYS A 109 1.66 -13.12 15.56
N GLU A 110 1.66 -13.95 14.53
CA GLU A 110 2.08 -13.61 13.18
C GLU A 110 1.10 -12.64 12.51
N VAL A 111 -0.20 -12.75 12.83
CA VAL A 111 -1.24 -11.84 12.36
C VAL A 111 -1.09 -10.46 12.99
N ASP A 112 -0.68 -10.38 14.26
CA ASP A 112 -0.35 -9.10 14.93
C ASP A 112 0.78 -8.35 14.19
N VAL A 113 1.85 -9.06 13.83
CA VAL A 113 3.03 -8.47 13.17
C VAL A 113 2.67 -7.91 11.79
N VAL A 114 1.84 -8.62 11.02
CA VAL A 114 1.41 -8.15 9.70
C VAL A 114 0.57 -6.87 9.82
N GLU A 115 -0.35 -6.80 10.79
CA GLU A 115 -1.18 -5.61 11.02
C GLU A 115 -0.33 -4.38 11.35
N ASP A 116 0.59 -4.50 12.31
CA ASP A 116 1.48 -3.41 12.74
C ASP A 116 2.29 -2.85 11.57
N ILE A 117 2.83 -3.74 10.74
CA ILE A 117 3.61 -3.35 9.56
C ILE A 117 2.72 -2.62 8.55
N CYS A 118 1.51 -3.10 8.30
CA CYS A 118 0.59 -2.44 7.38
C CYS A 118 0.21 -1.04 7.87
N HIS A 119 -0.06 -0.88 9.17
CA HIS A 119 -0.33 0.42 9.79
C HIS A 119 0.86 1.39 9.66
N GLU A 120 2.08 0.92 9.97
CA GLU A 120 3.31 1.71 9.86
C GLU A 120 3.53 2.20 8.42
N VAL A 121 3.33 1.32 7.45
CA VAL A 121 3.50 1.61 6.01
C VAL A 121 2.49 2.64 5.53
N ILE A 122 1.20 2.51 5.88
CA ILE A 122 0.17 3.47 5.46
C ILE A 122 0.41 4.87 6.02
N GLN A 123 0.78 4.97 7.29
CA GLN A 123 1.09 6.26 7.89
C GLN A 123 2.28 6.92 7.20
N THR A 124 3.29 6.13 6.85
CA THR A 124 4.45 6.60 6.09
C THR A 124 4.08 7.05 4.68
N MET A 125 3.22 6.30 3.98
CA MET A 125 2.71 6.68 2.65
C MET A 125 1.96 8.01 2.71
N LYS A 126 1.06 8.19 3.69
CA LYS A 126 0.30 9.44 3.87
C LYS A 126 1.23 10.62 4.13
N ARG A 127 2.22 10.46 5.02
CA ARG A 127 3.21 11.50 5.33
C ARG A 127 4.08 11.86 4.13
N ARG A 128 4.61 10.86 3.41
CA ARG A 128 5.44 11.08 2.21
C ARG A 128 4.67 11.75 1.09
N ARG A 129 3.39 11.38 0.90
CA ARG A 129 2.50 12.06 -0.06
C ARG A 129 2.26 13.51 0.33
N ALA A 130 1.93 13.79 1.59
CA ALA A 130 1.74 15.16 2.08
C ALA A 130 3.03 15.99 1.95
N GLY A 131 4.19 15.43 2.29
CA GLY A 131 5.50 16.07 2.13
C GLY A 131 5.89 16.31 0.67
N GLY A 132 5.65 15.35 -0.22
CA GLY A 132 5.90 15.50 -1.66
C GLY A 132 4.98 16.52 -2.35
N ILE A 133 3.78 16.74 -1.80
CA ILE A 133 2.88 17.83 -2.21
C ILE A 133 3.37 19.17 -1.63
N ALA A 134 3.77 19.22 -0.36
CA ALA A 134 4.24 20.45 0.30
C ALA A 134 5.56 21.00 -0.25
N MET A 135 6.52 20.12 -0.62
CA MET A 135 7.80 20.53 -1.20
C MET A 135 7.64 21.25 -2.55
N ARG A 136 6.54 20.98 -3.27
CA ARG A 136 6.17 21.66 -4.51
C ARG A 136 5.52 23.02 -4.25
N ASN A 137 4.65 23.13 -3.24
CA ASN A 137 4.07 24.43 -2.87
C ASN A 137 5.11 25.39 -2.27
N GLY A 138 6.17 24.87 -1.63
CA GLY A 138 7.28 25.68 -1.13
C GLY A 138 8.29 26.15 -2.20
N THR A 139 8.26 25.55 -3.39
CA THR A 139 9.12 25.95 -4.54
C THR A 139 8.41 26.88 -5.52
N ASP A 140 7.08 26.96 -5.50
CA ASP A 140 6.31 27.94 -6.29
C ASP A 140 6.24 29.34 -5.65
N TRP A 141 6.39 29.46 -4.33
CA TRP A 141 6.24 30.77 -3.66
C TRP A 141 7.49 31.65 -3.74
N SER A 142 8.68 31.05 -3.94
CA SER A 142 9.96 31.75 -4.07
C SER A 142 10.28 32.22 -5.48
N ALA A 143 9.49 31.81 -6.49
CA ALA A 143 9.61 32.33 -7.87
C ALA A 143 8.95 33.71 -8.06
N GLY A 144 8.10 34.15 -7.11
CA GLY A 144 7.33 35.39 -7.22
C GLY A 144 7.95 36.64 -6.58
N PHE A 145 9.04 36.53 -5.81
CA PHE A 145 9.59 37.66 -5.04
C PHE A 145 10.88 38.30 -5.60
N LEU A 146 11.42 37.81 -6.72
CA LEU A 146 12.66 38.32 -7.31
C LEU A 146 12.49 39.25 -8.53
N ASN A 147 11.27 39.69 -8.86
CA ASN A 147 11.03 40.61 -9.99
C ASN A 147 10.47 41.98 -9.59
N CYS A 148 10.87 42.52 -8.43
CA CYS A 148 10.60 43.93 -8.08
C CYS A 148 11.89 44.64 -7.64
N SER A 149 12.87 44.70 -8.52
CA SER A 149 13.96 45.69 -8.44
C SER A 149 14.47 46.00 -9.85
N GLY A 150 13.90 47.05 -10.44
CA GLY A 150 14.31 47.66 -11.70
C GLY A 150 13.70 49.06 -11.85
N PRO A 151 14.38 50.00 -12.51
CA PRO A 151 14.77 51.27 -11.88
C PRO A 151 13.98 52.49 -12.38
N TYR A 152 13.82 53.48 -11.49
CA TYR A 152 13.80 54.92 -11.81
C TYR A 152 14.45 55.68 -10.66
#